data_AF-A0A916VB62-F1
#
_entry.id   AF-A0A916VB62-F1
#
_cell.length_a   1.000
_cell.length_b   1.000
_cell.length_c   1.000
_cell.angle_alpha   90.00
_cell.angle_beta   90.00
_cell.angle_gamma   90.00
#
_symmetry.space_group_name_H-M   'P 1'
#
loop_
_entity.id
_entity.type
_entity.pdbx_description
1 polymer ?
#
loop_
_entity_poly.entity_id
_entity_poly.type
_entity_poly.pdbx_seq_one_letter_code
_entity_poly.pdbx_strand_id
1 'polypeptide(L)'
;MGYNKGDNYEQNIFDLLTAKGLIAIGSTRGGAGNTTDIKFLHDFQEYNLEVKLDLEADYGQKMLRWNDGIWSWCVDDAVTSFYTSVGVLDIVNAKNFIPNRYSIARDEITAQHKNQDQKAFEDKVEIDINSLYNFYSGKDCYYIQIGGYGFYHLKQDILSLGTPQFDCRMKLRLRAKTIHSIPVYKYGFYAVLKVDKKEKPKKSCYDLEQKYGREFPPII
;
A
#
# COMPACT_ATOMS: atom_id res chain seq x y z
N MET A 1 -7.11 9.40 -18.40
CA MET A 1 -6.98 8.28 -17.45
C MET A 1 -8.07 8.46 -16.40
N GLY A 2 -8.93 7.45 -16.21
CA GLY A 2 -10.00 7.55 -15.21
C GLY A 2 -9.43 7.32 -13.82
N TYR A 3 -9.65 8.27 -12.91
CA TYR A 3 -9.33 8.09 -11.50
C TYR A 3 -10.11 6.90 -10.94
N ASN A 4 -9.40 6.00 -10.25
CA ASN A 4 -10.06 4.91 -9.54
C ASN A 4 -10.66 5.45 -8.21
N LYS A 5 -11.49 4.67 -7.53
CA LYS A 5 -12.16 5.11 -6.29
C LYS A 5 -11.18 5.53 -5.19
N GLY A 6 -10.00 4.91 -5.12
CA GLY A 6 -8.94 5.27 -4.19
C GLY A 6 -8.38 6.64 -4.50
N ASP A 7 -8.06 6.91 -5.78
CA ASP A 7 -7.54 8.22 -6.19
C ASP A 7 -8.55 9.35 -5.92
N ASN A 8 -9.84 9.10 -6.13
CA ASN A 8 -10.89 10.08 -5.81
C ASN A 8 -10.97 10.34 -4.29
N TYR A 9 -10.80 9.31 -3.46
CA TYR A 9 -10.79 9.48 -2.01
C TYR A 9 -9.59 10.29 -1.55
N GLU A 10 -8.42 9.98 -2.09
CA GLU A 10 -7.19 10.73 -1.81
C GLU A 10 -7.33 12.21 -2.22
N GLN A 11 -7.92 12.49 -3.39
CA GLN A 11 -8.22 13.85 -3.82
C GLN A 11 -9.17 14.56 -2.85
N ASN A 12 -10.22 13.89 -2.37
CA ASN A 12 -11.14 14.49 -1.40
C ASN A 12 -10.43 14.85 -0.09
N ILE A 13 -9.54 13.99 0.42
CA ILE A 13 -8.75 14.30 1.62
C ILE A 13 -7.80 15.47 1.38
N PHE A 14 -7.16 15.52 0.21
CA PHE A 14 -6.29 16.64 -0.17
C PHE A 14 -7.05 17.96 -0.22
N ASP A 15 -8.24 17.99 -0.83
CA ASP A 15 -9.08 19.17 -0.92
C ASP A 15 -9.57 19.63 0.46
N LEU A 16 -9.92 18.69 1.35
CA LEU A 16 -10.31 18.98 2.73
C LEU A 16 -9.17 19.63 3.52
N LEU A 17 -7.95 19.11 3.41
CA LEU A 17 -6.79 19.69 4.08
C LEU A 17 -6.43 21.05 3.49
N THR A 18 -6.53 21.21 2.18
CA THR A 18 -6.30 22.49 1.49
C THR A 18 -7.29 23.55 1.97
N ALA A 19 -8.57 23.22 2.06
CA ALA A 19 -9.60 24.14 2.55
C ALA A 19 -9.40 24.57 4.01
N LYS A 20 -8.69 23.76 4.81
CA LYS A 20 -8.29 24.08 6.19
C LYS A 20 -6.95 24.81 6.30
N GLY A 21 -6.28 25.09 5.19
CA GLY A 21 -4.94 25.71 5.19
C GLY A 21 -3.82 24.78 5.65
N LEU A 22 -4.06 23.47 5.63
CA LEU A 22 -3.12 22.44 6.12
C LEU A 22 -2.27 21.83 4.99
N ILE A 23 -2.24 22.46 3.82
CA ILE A 23 -1.41 22.06 2.68
C ILE A 23 -0.58 23.29 2.27
N ALA A 24 0.71 23.10 2.03
CA ALA A 24 1.57 24.19 1.57
C ALA A 24 1.11 24.73 0.20
N ILE A 25 1.13 26.05 0.04
CA ILE A 25 0.65 26.72 -1.17
C ILE A 25 1.43 26.23 -2.40
N GLY A 26 0.70 25.84 -3.45
CA GLY A 26 1.30 25.32 -4.69
C GLY A 26 1.68 23.85 -4.64
N SER A 27 1.47 23.16 -3.52
CA SER A 27 1.66 21.71 -3.43
C SER A 27 0.67 20.97 -4.31
N THR A 28 1.11 19.84 -4.83
CA THR A 28 0.27 18.88 -5.55
C THR A 28 0.27 17.56 -4.80
N ARG A 29 -0.76 16.75 -5.04
CA ARG A 29 -0.87 15.39 -4.52
C ARG A 29 0.28 14.52 -5.05
N GLY A 30 0.70 13.53 -4.26
CA GLY A 30 1.60 12.48 -4.73
C GLY A 30 1.04 11.77 -5.97
N GLY A 31 1.92 11.49 -6.95
CA GLY A 31 1.57 10.67 -8.10
C GLY A 31 1.70 9.17 -7.81
N ALA A 32 1.39 8.32 -8.80
CA ALA A 32 1.67 6.88 -8.75
C ALA A 32 3.20 6.61 -8.81
N GLY A 33 3.89 6.86 -7.71
CA GLY A 33 5.35 6.71 -7.53
C GLY A 33 5.71 6.26 -6.11
N ASN A 34 6.99 6.32 -5.75
CA ASN A 34 7.48 5.98 -4.40
C ASN A 34 7.21 7.09 -3.35
N THR A 35 6.56 8.18 -3.73
CA THR A 35 6.17 9.29 -2.85
C THR A 35 4.93 8.91 -2.03
N THR A 36 4.80 9.52 -0.86
CA THR A 36 3.61 9.45 -0.01
C THR A 36 2.43 10.19 -0.65
N ASP A 37 1.20 9.80 -0.29
CA ASP A 37 -0.03 10.27 -0.94
C ASP A 37 -0.21 11.80 -0.76
N ILE A 38 -0.09 12.28 0.49
CA ILE A 38 -0.27 13.70 0.86
C ILE A 38 0.82 14.14 1.84
N LYS A 39 1.19 15.42 1.79
CA LYS A 39 1.91 16.10 2.88
C LYS A 39 1.04 17.15 3.52
N PHE A 40 0.86 17.08 4.84
CA PHE A 40 0.11 18.07 5.60
C PHE A 40 1.03 18.95 6.43
N LEU A 41 0.57 20.17 6.72
CA LEU A 41 1.26 21.11 7.60
C LEU A 41 0.85 20.90 9.05
N HIS A 42 1.84 20.90 9.94
CA HIS A 42 1.70 21.03 11.38
C HIS A 42 2.85 21.90 11.89
N ASP A 43 2.55 22.96 12.65
CA ASP A 43 3.56 23.95 13.08
C ASP A 43 4.47 24.45 11.95
N PHE A 44 3.87 24.74 10.79
CA PHE A 44 4.54 25.19 9.56
C PHE A 44 5.55 24.21 8.95
N GLN A 45 5.58 22.95 9.41
CA GLN A 45 6.41 21.88 8.86
C GLN A 45 5.55 20.85 8.12
N GLU A 46 6.09 20.28 7.04
CA GLU A 46 5.41 19.26 6.25
C GLU A 46 5.65 17.86 6.80
N TYR A 47 4.57 17.08 6.94
CA TYR A 47 4.62 15.68 7.36
C TYR A 47 3.85 14.80 6.39
N ASN A 48 4.38 13.59 6.16
CA ASN A 48 3.76 12.65 5.24
C ASN A 48 2.52 11.98 5.85
N LEU A 49 1.47 11.92 5.04
CA LEU A 49 0.21 11.25 5.33
C LEU A 49 -0.09 10.24 4.22
N GLU A 50 -0.26 8.98 4.63
CA GLU A 50 -0.82 7.95 3.76
C GLU A 50 -2.35 8.01 3.79
N VAL A 51 -3.00 7.77 2.66
CA VAL A 51 -4.46 7.76 2.56
C VAL A 51 -4.94 6.47 1.90
N LYS A 52 -5.90 5.79 2.53
CA LYS A 52 -6.56 4.62 1.94
C LYS A 52 -8.08 4.76 2.04
N LEU A 53 -8.76 4.46 0.94
CA LEU A 53 -10.22 4.49 0.86
C LEU A 53 -10.89 3.58 1.91
N ASP A 54 -10.33 2.40 2.14
CA ASP A 54 -10.84 1.41 3.07
C ASP A 54 -9.75 0.38 3.42
N LEU A 55 -10.09 -0.60 4.26
CA LEU A 55 -9.19 -1.71 4.62
C LEU A 55 -8.91 -2.69 3.47
N GLU A 56 -9.64 -2.60 2.36
CA GLU A 56 -9.43 -3.43 1.16
C GLU A 56 -8.35 -2.87 0.25
N ALA A 57 -7.81 -1.68 0.55
CA ALA A 57 -6.69 -1.11 -0.18
C ALA A 57 -5.40 -1.93 -0.01
N ASP A 58 -4.44 -1.74 -0.92
CA ASP A 58 -3.09 -2.30 -0.78
C ASP A 58 -2.25 -1.31 0.05
N TYR A 59 -1.56 -1.79 1.09
CA TYR A 59 -0.77 -0.95 2.03
C TYR A 59 0.72 -0.88 1.67
N GLY A 60 1.06 -1.42 0.49
CA GLY A 60 2.42 -1.58 0.03
C GLY A 60 2.50 -2.76 -0.93
N GLN A 61 3.25 -2.61 -2.00
CA GLN A 61 3.49 -3.68 -2.96
C GLN A 61 4.89 -3.59 -3.56
N LYS A 62 5.51 -4.75 -3.80
CA LYS A 62 6.76 -4.87 -4.57
C LYS A 62 6.63 -5.93 -5.64
N MET A 63 7.20 -5.61 -6.81
CA MET A 63 7.14 -6.47 -7.99
C MET A 63 8.33 -7.42 -8.00
N LEU A 64 8.06 -8.68 -8.32
CA LEU A 64 9.07 -9.70 -8.54
C LEU A 64 9.28 -9.92 -10.04
N ARG A 65 10.50 -10.36 -10.38
CA ARG A 65 10.86 -10.94 -11.66
C ARG A 65 11.31 -12.38 -11.47
N TRP A 66 11.12 -13.18 -12.51
CA TRP A 66 11.62 -14.54 -12.57
C TRP A 66 12.68 -14.63 -13.66
N ASN A 67 13.77 -15.33 -13.37
CA ASN A 67 14.81 -15.66 -14.34
C ASN A 67 15.41 -17.02 -13.98
N ASP A 68 15.38 -17.95 -14.94
CA ASP A 68 16.02 -19.26 -14.86
C ASP A 68 15.80 -20.00 -13.52
N GLY A 69 14.54 -20.17 -13.15
CA GLY A 69 14.14 -20.86 -11.92
C GLY A 69 14.16 -20.01 -10.65
N ILE A 70 14.71 -18.79 -10.71
CA ILE A 70 14.90 -17.95 -9.52
C ILE A 70 14.01 -16.71 -9.56
N TRP A 71 13.26 -16.50 -8.50
CA TRP A 71 12.54 -15.27 -8.23
C TRP A 71 13.43 -14.26 -7.51
N SER A 72 13.43 -13.03 -7.99
CA SER A 72 14.10 -11.89 -7.37
C SER A 72 13.22 -10.64 -7.43
N TRP A 73 13.60 -9.59 -6.72
CA TRP A 73 12.93 -8.29 -6.85
C TRP A 73 13.24 -7.62 -8.20
N CYS A 74 12.28 -6.84 -8.71
CA CYS A 74 12.49 -5.99 -9.90
C CYS A 74 13.37 -4.78 -9.59
N VAL A 75 13.32 -4.28 -8.36
CA VAL A 75 14.08 -3.13 -7.86
C VAL A 75 14.70 -3.56 -6.54
N ASP A 76 15.95 -3.21 -6.29
CA ASP A 76 16.60 -3.43 -5.02
C ASP A 76 16.64 -2.11 -4.23
N ASP A 77 15.90 -2.05 -3.14
CA ASP A 77 15.80 -0.90 -2.25
C ASP A 77 15.50 -1.33 -0.80
N ALA A 78 15.53 -0.38 0.14
CA ALA A 78 15.26 -0.64 1.56
C ALA A 78 13.91 -1.33 1.80
N VAL A 79 12.91 -1.06 0.94
CA VAL A 79 11.59 -1.68 1.05
C VAL A 79 11.67 -3.14 0.62
N THR A 80 12.39 -3.49 -0.45
CA THR A 80 12.57 -4.91 -0.81
C THR A 80 13.43 -5.67 0.19
N SER A 81 14.39 -5.03 0.84
CA SER A 81 15.11 -5.64 1.98
C SER A 81 14.16 -6.04 3.11
N PHE A 82 13.17 -5.19 3.41
CA PHE A 82 12.10 -5.53 4.35
C PHE A 82 11.30 -6.76 3.88
N TYR A 83 10.82 -6.79 2.63
CA TYR A 83 10.10 -7.97 2.12
C TYR A 83 10.97 -9.25 2.12
N THR A 84 12.27 -9.14 1.85
CA THR A 84 13.20 -10.26 1.98
C THR A 84 13.27 -10.75 3.42
N SER A 85 13.34 -9.85 4.40
CA SER A 85 13.42 -10.20 5.83
C SER A 85 12.20 -10.96 6.35
N VAL A 86 11.03 -10.78 5.73
CA VAL A 86 9.81 -11.54 6.06
C VAL A 86 9.66 -12.84 5.24
N GLY A 87 10.72 -13.27 4.54
CA GLY A 87 10.80 -14.56 3.86
C GLY A 87 10.07 -14.64 2.51
N VAL A 88 9.73 -13.51 1.87
CA VAL A 88 8.96 -13.53 0.61
C VAL A 88 9.67 -14.33 -0.49
N LEU A 89 10.98 -14.11 -0.67
CA LEU A 89 11.74 -14.82 -1.70
C LEU A 89 11.80 -16.32 -1.41
N ASP A 90 11.91 -16.72 -0.14
CA ASP A 90 11.92 -18.13 0.26
C ASP A 90 10.58 -18.79 -0.06
N ILE A 91 9.46 -18.14 0.30
CA ILE A 91 8.10 -18.62 0.00
C ILE A 91 7.91 -18.79 -1.51
N VAL A 92 8.29 -17.78 -2.30
CA VAL A 92 8.06 -17.79 -3.74
C VAL A 92 8.95 -18.81 -4.44
N ASN A 93 10.23 -18.89 -4.08
CA ASN A 93 11.15 -19.86 -4.68
C ASN A 93 10.80 -21.31 -4.30
N ALA A 94 10.27 -21.56 -3.09
CA ALA A 94 9.81 -22.88 -2.68
C ALA A 94 8.62 -23.41 -3.52
N LYS A 95 7.87 -22.54 -4.21
CA LYS A 95 6.75 -22.97 -5.08
C LYS A 95 7.20 -23.74 -6.32
N ASN A 96 8.47 -23.63 -6.74
CA ASN A 96 9.05 -24.37 -7.87
C ASN A 96 8.17 -24.38 -9.13
N PHE A 97 7.54 -23.26 -9.47
CA PHE A 97 6.72 -23.12 -10.67
C PHE A 97 7.39 -22.18 -11.69
N ILE A 98 7.16 -22.46 -12.97
CA ILE A 98 7.64 -21.65 -14.09
C ILE A 98 6.49 -20.74 -14.55
N PRO A 99 6.59 -19.41 -14.40
CA PRO A 99 5.54 -18.49 -14.82
C PRO A 99 5.48 -18.38 -16.35
N ASN A 100 4.29 -18.58 -16.91
CA ASN A 100 4.02 -18.42 -18.34
C ASN A 100 4.46 -17.06 -18.87
N ARG A 101 4.35 -16.00 -18.05
CA ARG A 101 4.82 -14.65 -18.44
C ARG A 101 6.28 -14.60 -18.92
N TYR A 102 7.13 -15.45 -18.34
CA TYR A 102 8.57 -15.44 -18.59
C TYR A 102 9.03 -16.62 -19.45
N SER A 103 8.16 -17.60 -19.71
CA SER A 103 8.49 -18.79 -20.52
C SER A 103 7.83 -18.84 -21.89
N ILE A 104 6.77 -18.04 -22.14
CA ILE A 104 6.05 -18.00 -23.41
C ILE A 104 6.35 -16.68 -24.14
N ALA A 105 6.40 -16.72 -25.48
CA ALA A 105 6.54 -15.52 -26.30
C ALA A 105 5.39 -14.53 -26.02
N ARG A 106 5.70 -13.23 -25.99
CA ARG A 106 4.76 -12.20 -25.47
C ARG A 106 3.45 -12.15 -26.24
N ASP A 107 3.50 -12.35 -27.54
CA ASP A 107 2.38 -12.38 -28.48
C ASP A 107 1.52 -13.65 -28.38
N GLU A 108 2.04 -14.71 -27.77
CA GLU A 108 1.33 -15.98 -27.53
C GLU A 108 0.68 -16.05 -26.13
N ILE A 109 0.95 -15.07 -25.25
CA ILE A 109 0.37 -15.05 -23.91
C ILE A 109 -1.13 -14.76 -23.95
N THR A 110 -1.92 -15.73 -23.49
CA THR A 110 -3.38 -15.64 -23.39
C THR A 110 -3.85 -15.28 -21.98
N ALA A 111 -5.14 -14.96 -21.85
CA ALA A 111 -5.76 -14.75 -20.55
C ALA A 111 -5.75 -16.02 -19.67
N GLN A 112 -5.80 -17.21 -20.30
CA GLN A 112 -5.70 -18.49 -19.61
C GLN A 112 -4.31 -18.66 -18.97
N HIS A 113 -3.23 -18.35 -19.69
CA HIS A 113 -1.86 -18.39 -19.14
C HIS A 113 -1.72 -17.49 -17.92
N LYS A 114 -2.24 -16.26 -18.00
CA LYS A 114 -2.23 -15.34 -16.85
C LYS A 114 -3.03 -15.89 -15.66
N ASN A 115 -4.18 -16.52 -15.89
CA ASN A 115 -4.99 -17.11 -14.83
C ASN A 115 -4.29 -18.31 -14.18
N GLN A 116 -3.58 -19.13 -14.97
CA GLN A 116 -2.73 -20.21 -14.47
C GLN A 116 -1.59 -19.65 -13.61
N ASP A 117 -0.92 -18.59 -14.07
CA ASP A 117 0.12 -17.90 -13.31
C ASP A 117 -0.41 -17.31 -12.00
N GLN A 118 -1.59 -16.68 -12.02
CA GLN A 118 -2.24 -16.20 -10.79
C GLN A 118 -2.50 -17.35 -9.82
N LYS A 119 -3.06 -18.47 -10.28
CA LYS A 119 -3.39 -19.62 -9.42
C LYS A 119 -2.14 -20.30 -8.85
N ALA A 120 -1.08 -20.41 -9.64
CA ALA A 120 0.17 -21.02 -9.21
C ALA A 120 0.94 -20.11 -8.22
N PHE A 121 0.91 -18.79 -8.46
CA PHE A 121 1.65 -17.81 -7.66
C PHE A 121 0.94 -17.41 -6.36
N GLU A 122 -0.39 -17.40 -6.36
CA GLU A 122 -1.13 -16.84 -5.23
C GLU A 122 -0.87 -17.55 -3.91
N ASP A 123 -0.74 -16.73 -2.88
CA ASP A 123 -0.52 -17.18 -1.52
C ASP A 123 -0.91 -16.08 -0.53
N LYS A 124 -1.13 -16.48 0.73
CA LYS A 124 -1.39 -15.58 1.84
C LYS A 124 -0.63 -16.06 3.06
N VAL A 125 0.29 -15.24 3.54
CA VAL A 125 1.09 -15.53 4.73
C VAL A 125 0.82 -14.44 5.75
N GLU A 126 0.54 -14.84 6.98
CA GLU A 126 0.41 -13.89 8.07
C GLU A 126 1.76 -13.22 8.35
N ILE A 127 1.73 -11.93 8.62
CA ILE A 127 2.92 -11.16 8.95
C ILE A 127 2.63 -10.27 10.15
N ASP A 128 3.68 -10.00 10.91
CA ASP A 128 3.62 -9.12 12.07
C ASP A 128 3.28 -7.67 11.64
N ILE A 129 2.45 -6.97 12.40
CA ILE A 129 2.05 -5.56 12.14
C ILE A 129 3.26 -4.61 12.07
N ASN A 130 4.36 -4.92 12.78
CA ASN A 130 5.62 -4.16 12.70
C ASN A 130 6.18 -4.10 11.29
N SER A 131 5.81 -5.05 10.42
CA SER A 131 6.06 -4.99 8.98
C SER A 131 5.53 -3.71 8.33
N LEU A 132 4.29 -3.36 8.64
CA LEU A 132 3.63 -2.16 8.15
C LEU A 132 4.31 -0.90 8.69
N TYR A 133 4.60 -0.90 9.99
CA TYR A 133 5.25 0.22 10.66
C TYR A 133 6.65 0.49 10.09
N ASN A 134 7.43 -0.57 9.86
CA ASN A 134 8.75 -0.46 9.25
C ASN A 134 8.68 -0.02 7.79
N PHE A 135 7.71 -0.52 7.02
CA PHE A 135 7.49 -0.11 5.64
C PHE A 135 7.23 1.39 5.51
N TYR A 136 6.35 1.96 6.35
CA TYR A 136 6.00 3.37 6.28
C TYR A 136 7.02 4.29 6.96
N SER A 137 7.63 3.89 8.07
CA SER A 137 8.71 4.69 8.69
C SER A 137 9.95 4.78 7.81
N GLY A 138 10.25 3.74 7.01
CA GLY A 138 11.30 3.81 5.98
C GLY A 138 11.00 4.82 4.85
N LYS A 139 9.78 5.34 4.78
CA LYS A 139 9.33 6.41 3.88
C LYS A 139 9.04 7.71 4.62
N ASP A 140 9.46 7.82 5.88
CA ASP A 140 9.18 8.98 6.73
C ASP A 140 7.67 9.28 6.86
N CYS A 141 6.83 8.24 6.87
CA CYS A 141 5.38 8.35 6.99
C CYS A 141 4.90 7.74 8.30
N TYR A 142 4.29 8.59 9.14
CA TYR A 142 3.90 8.24 10.51
C TYR A 142 2.40 8.36 10.75
N TYR A 143 1.63 8.86 9.79
CA TYR A 143 0.19 9.04 9.92
C TYR A 143 -0.54 8.44 8.74
N ILE A 144 -1.73 7.90 9.00
CA ILE A 144 -2.58 7.28 8.00
C ILE A 144 -4.05 7.64 8.22
N GLN A 145 -4.73 8.00 7.13
CA GLN A 145 -6.18 8.15 7.07
C GLN A 145 -6.79 6.94 6.37
N ILE A 146 -7.76 6.28 7.03
CA ILE A 146 -8.50 5.15 6.46
C ILE A 146 -9.99 5.50 6.39
N GLY A 147 -10.55 5.51 5.18
CA GLY A 147 -11.97 5.79 4.99
C GLY A 147 -12.87 4.82 5.77
N GLY A 148 -13.86 5.40 6.46
CA GLY A 148 -14.76 4.68 7.37
C GLY A 148 -14.14 4.30 8.73
N TYR A 149 -12.82 4.35 8.89
CA TYR A 149 -12.12 3.97 10.14
C TYR A 149 -11.51 5.15 10.90
N GLY A 150 -10.97 6.15 10.21
CA GLY A 150 -10.47 7.40 10.79
C GLY A 150 -8.96 7.60 10.63
N PHE A 151 -8.41 8.50 11.45
CA PHE A 151 -7.03 8.96 11.43
C PHE A 151 -6.22 8.31 12.55
N TYR A 152 -5.01 7.83 12.24
CA TYR A 152 -4.15 7.09 13.15
C TYR A 152 -2.69 7.51 13.01
N HIS A 153 -1.88 7.26 14.03
CA HIS A 153 -0.44 7.15 13.87
C HIS A 153 -0.03 5.70 13.55
N LEU A 154 1.13 5.53 12.91
CA LEU A 154 1.72 4.25 12.53
C LEU A 154 2.77 3.82 13.56
N LYS A 155 4.06 3.91 13.22
CA LYS A 155 5.14 3.45 14.10
C LYS A 155 5.23 4.27 15.39
N GLN A 156 4.99 5.58 15.30
CA GLN A 156 5.10 6.53 16.40
C GLN A 156 4.22 7.74 16.12
N ASP A 157 3.62 8.31 17.17
CA ASP A 157 2.97 9.62 17.14
C ASP A 157 4.02 10.73 17.28
N ILE A 158 4.73 11.03 16.18
CA ILE A 158 5.88 11.95 16.20
C ILE A 158 5.51 13.42 16.51
N LEU A 159 4.25 13.80 16.30
CA LEU A 159 3.70 15.13 16.59
C LEU A 159 2.92 15.18 17.91
N SER A 160 2.86 14.07 18.65
CA SER A 160 2.10 13.98 19.92
C SER A 160 0.64 14.41 19.79
N LEU A 161 -0.03 14.02 18.69
CA LEU A 161 -1.43 14.38 18.42
C LEU A 161 -2.43 13.64 19.33
N GLY A 162 -1.99 12.63 20.09
CA GLY A 162 -2.85 11.80 20.91
C GLY A 162 -3.72 10.84 20.11
N THR A 163 -3.36 10.60 18.85
CA THR A 163 -4.10 9.69 17.95
C THR A 163 -3.93 8.25 18.39
N PRO A 164 -4.90 7.35 18.15
CA PRO A 164 -4.69 5.92 18.37
C PRO A 164 -3.71 5.35 17.33
N GLN A 165 -2.98 4.31 17.72
CA GLN A 165 -2.13 3.57 16.79
C GLN A 165 -2.97 2.74 15.81
N PHE A 166 -2.57 2.68 14.55
CA PHE A 166 -3.18 1.78 13.57
C PHE A 166 -2.74 0.33 13.82
N ASP A 167 -3.50 -0.38 14.64
CA ASP A 167 -3.21 -1.76 15.01
C ASP A 167 -4.24 -2.75 14.45
N CYS A 168 -3.77 -3.76 13.73
CA CYS A 168 -4.61 -4.82 13.17
C CYS A 168 -3.77 -6.01 12.72
N ARG A 169 -4.45 -7.13 12.40
CA ARG A 169 -3.76 -8.28 11.82
C ARG A 169 -3.39 -8.02 10.37
N MET A 170 -2.15 -8.31 10.02
CA MET A 170 -1.61 -8.13 8.67
C MET A 170 -1.35 -9.46 7.98
N LYS A 171 -1.38 -9.43 6.65
CA LYS A 171 -0.93 -10.54 5.81
C LYS A 171 -0.19 -10.03 4.59
N LEU A 172 0.80 -10.81 4.19
CA LEU A 172 1.38 -10.78 2.87
C LEU A 172 0.47 -11.53 1.90
N ARG A 173 0.19 -10.94 0.74
CA ARG A 173 -0.50 -11.60 -0.37
C ARG A 173 0.40 -11.64 -1.60
N LEU A 174 0.60 -12.83 -2.15
CA LEU A 174 1.20 -13.02 -3.46
C LEU A 174 0.10 -13.00 -4.53
N ARG A 175 0.32 -12.25 -5.63
CA ARG A 175 -0.62 -12.16 -6.76
C ARG A 175 0.06 -11.81 -8.09
N ALA A 176 -0.45 -12.37 -9.17
CA ALA A 176 -0.28 -11.85 -10.52
C ALA A 176 -1.33 -10.75 -10.80
N LYS A 177 -0.90 -9.52 -11.07
CA LYS A 177 -1.76 -8.33 -11.20
C LYS A 177 -1.63 -7.72 -12.59
N THR A 178 -2.75 -7.46 -13.26
CA THR A 178 -2.80 -6.66 -14.49
C THR A 178 -2.16 -5.30 -14.25
N ILE A 179 -1.20 -4.91 -15.09
CA ILE A 179 -0.64 -3.56 -15.15
C ILE A 179 -1.42 -2.77 -16.20
N HIS A 180 -1.56 -3.33 -17.41
CA HIS A 180 -2.45 -2.83 -18.45
C HIS A 180 -3.32 -3.96 -18.97
N SER A 181 -4.58 -3.67 -19.30
CA SER A 181 -5.51 -4.66 -19.84
C SER A 181 -5.11 -5.17 -21.22
N ILE A 182 -4.42 -4.33 -22.00
CA ILE A 182 -3.96 -4.63 -23.35
C ILE A 182 -2.50 -4.16 -23.47
N PRO A 183 -1.62 -5.00 -24.06
CA PRO A 183 -1.81 -6.42 -24.39
C PRO A 183 -1.77 -7.33 -23.14
N VAL A 184 -2.30 -8.55 -23.25
CA VAL A 184 -2.54 -9.47 -22.10
C VAL A 184 -1.29 -9.73 -21.26
N TYR A 185 -0.10 -9.79 -21.87
CA TYR A 185 1.18 -10.02 -21.17
C TYR A 185 1.60 -8.89 -20.20
N LYS A 186 0.87 -7.76 -20.17
CA LYS A 186 1.10 -6.64 -19.25
C LYS A 186 0.51 -6.93 -17.87
N TYR A 187 1.00 -7.95 -17.17
CA TYR A 187 0.67 -8.24 -15.76
C TYR A 187 1.92 -8.57 -14.93
N GLY A 188 2.12 -8.02 -13.74
CA GLY A 188 3.27 -8.32 -12.88
C GLY A 188 2.97 -9.31 -11.78
N PHE A 189 4.01 -9.89 -11.17
CA PHE A 189 3.92 -10.67 -9.95
C PHE A 189 4.28 -9.78 -8.77
N TYR A 190 3.43 -9.76 -7.75
CA TYR A 190 3.55 -8.82 -6.64
C TYR A 190 3.41 -9.52 -5.29
N ALA A 191 4.24 -9.07 -4.36
CA ALA A 191 4.06 -9.25 -2.93
C ALA A 191 3.39 -7.99 -2.35
N VAL A 192 2.29 -8.15 -1.63
CA VAL A 192 1.40 -7.05 -1.22
C VAL A 192 1.09 -7.12 0.27
N LEU A 193 1.18 -6.00 0.98
CA LEU A 193 0.72 -5.87 2.37
C LEU A 193 -0.79 -5.63 2.39
N LYS A 194 -1.52 -6.42 3.16
CA LYS A 194 -2.98 -6.34 3.32
C LYS A 194 -3.36 -6.45 4.78
N VAL A 195 -4.40 -5.73 5.17
CA VAL A 195 -5.13 -6.03 6.42
C VAL A 195 -5.83 -7.38 6.28
N ASP A 196 -5.76 -8.19 7.33
CA ASP A 196 -6.58 -9.38 7.45
C ASP A 196 -7.93 -9.06 8.09
N LYS A 197 -9.01 -9.43 7.41
CA LYS A 197 -10.37 -9.06 7.84
C LYS A 197 -10.83 -9.74 9.13
N LYS A 198 -10.07 -10.74 9.59
CA LYS A 198 -10.34 -11.46 10.83
C LYS A 198 -10.20 -10.55 12.05
N GLU A 199 -9.27 -9.59 12.00
CA GLU A 199 -8.98 -8.69 13.11
C GLU A 199 -8.65 -7.31 12.56
N LYS A 200 -9.67 -6.45 12.63
CA LYS A 200 -9.68 -5.10 12.05
C LYS A 200 -9.24 -4.09 13.11
N PRO A 201 -8.70 -2.93 12.68
CA PRO A 201 -8.41 -1.86 13.62
C PRO A 201 -9.69 -1.37 14.29
N LYS A 202 -9.56 -0.99 15.56
CA LYS A 202 -10.61 -0.21 16.25
C LYS A 202 -10.77 1.12 15.52
N LYS A 203 -12.01 1.60 15.39
CA LYS A 203 -12.25 2.93 14.81
C LYS A 203 -11.58 4.00 15.68
N SER A 204 -10.89 4.92 15.02
CA SER A 204 -10.31 6.10 15.67
C SER A 204 -11.41 7.06 16.12
N CYS A 205 -11.17 7.76 17.22
CA CYS A 205 -11.96 8.93 17.60
C CYS A 205 -11.71 10.13 16.67
N TYR A 206 -10.61 10.11 15.92
CA TYR A 206 -10.24 11.14 14.95
C TYR A 206 -10.56 10.72 13.51
N ASP A 207 -10.95 11.68 12.68
CA ASP A 207 -11.24 11.50 11.26
C ASP A 207 -11.11 12.83 10.52
N LEU A 208 -10.30 12.87 9.46
CA LEU A 208 -10.17 14.08 8.63
C LEU A 208 -11.49 14.49 7.99
N GLU A 209 -12.38 13.52 7.73
CA GLU A 209 -13.71 13.77 7.18
C GLU A 209 -14.74 14.14 8.25
N GLN A 210 -14.39 14.03 9.54
CA GLN A 210 -15.26 14.25 10.70
C GLN A 210 -16.59 13.47 10.62
N LYS A 211 -16.58 12.29 10.00
CA LYS A 211 -17.78 11.48 9.82
C LYS A 211 -18.15 10.77 11.11
N TYR A 212 -19.45 10.60 11.31
CA TYR A 212 -20.02 9.84 12.44
C TYR A 212 -19.68 10.42 13.82
N GLY A 213 -19.55 11.75 13.93
CA GLY A 213 -19.27 12.44 15.19
C GLY A 213 -17.82 12.33 15.67
N ARG A 214 -16.91 11.86 14.81
CA ARG A 214 -15.47 11.84 15.08
C ARG A 214 -14.86 13.23 14.95
N GLU A 215 -13.85 13.49 15.76
CA GLU A 215 -13.18 14.78 15.83
C GLU A 215 -12.18 14.93 14.69
N PHE A 216 -11.93 16.17 14.28
CA PHE A 216 -10.78 16.43 13.41
C PHE A 216 -9.50 16.22 14.26
N PRO A 217 -8.47 15.53 13.75
CA PRO A 217 -7.23 15.35 14.50
C PRO A 217 -6.60 16.72 14.82
N PRO A 218 -5.88 16.87 15.96
CA PRO A 218 -5.32 18.14 16.42
C PRO A 218 -4.06 18.52 15.64
N ILE A 219 -4.17 18.58 14.31
CA ILE A 219 -3.12 18.95 13.37
C ILE A 219 -2.94 20.48 13.30
N ILE A 220 -3.99 21.23 13.65
CA ILE A 220 -4.07 22.70 13.61
C ILE A 220 -3.23 23.32 14.72
#